data_AF-A0A376RKN5-F1
#
_entry.id   AF-A0A376RKN5-F1
#
_cell.length_a   1.000
_cell.length_b   1.000
_cell.length_c   1.000
_cell.angle_alpha   90.00
_cell.angle_beta   90.00
_cell.angle_gamma   90.00
#
_symmetry.space_group_name_H-M   'P 1'
#
loop_
_entity.id
_entity.type
_entity.pdbx_description
1 polymer ?
#
loop_
_entity_poly.entity_id
_entity_poly.type
_entity_poly.pdbx_seq_one_letter_code
_entity_poly.pdbx_strand_id
1 'polypeptide(L)'
;MEGEWQTEPAPAPFHVVAWPEQDQERNAFAIKIPALLGILATHSLDKPVPGLKNLMAETYPRLQRGRMAWLLMQEISQGNREPHVLQAFRELEGDLGYGMLLSRYAPDMNHVTAAQYQAAMRGAIPQVAPVFWSFRIMVGCGSLLLLVMLIALVQTLRGKIDQHRWVLKMALWSLPLPWIAIEAGWFMTEFGRQPWAIQDILPTYSAHSALTTGQLAFSLIMIVGLYTLFLIAEVYLMQKYARLGPSAMQSEQPTQQQG
;
A
#
# COMPACT_ATOMS: atom_id res chain seq x y z
N MET A 1 4.56 4.63 6.60
CA MET A 1 3.22 5.19 6.91
C MET A 1 3.30 6.55 7.58
N GLU A 2 4.18 6.76 8.57
CA GLU A 2 4.24 8.05 9.30
C GLU A 2 5.14 9.11 8.66
N GLY A 3 6.02 8.73 7.73
CA GLY A 3 6.97 9.65 7.12
C GLY A 3 8.06 10.13 8.07
N GLU A 4 8.41 9.32 9.08
CA GLU A 4 9.48 9.62 10.02
C GLU A 4 10.84 9.24 9.44
N TRP A 5 11.68 10.24 9.23
CA TRP A 5 13.02 10.06 8.68
C TRP A 5 14.04 9.65 9.74
N GLN A 6 13.94 10.29 10.90
CA GLN A 6 14.79 10.04 12.06
C GLN A 6 14.02 9.23 13.09
N THR A 7 14.75 8.51 13.95
CA THR A 7 14.15 7.77 15.04
C THR A 7 13.65 8.74 16.10
N GLU A 8 12.35 8.75 16.33
CA GLU A 8 11.73 9.63 17.33
C GLU A 8 11.75 8.95 18.70
N PRO A 9 12.24 9.65 19.75
CA PRO A 9 12.20 9.14 21.11
C PRO A 9 10.77 9.01 21.61
N ALA A 10 10.56 8.09 22.54
CA ALA A 10 9.31 7.98 23.26
C ALA A 10 9.04 9.26 24.09
N PRO A 11 7.81 9.81 24.09
CA PRO A 11 6.61 9.34 23.37
C PRO A 11 6.55 9.87 21.91
N ALA A 12 6.50 8.93 20.95
CA ALA A 12 6.56 9.28 19.53
C ALA A 12 5.31 10.06 19.04
N PRO A 13 5.50 11.17 18.29
CA PRO A 13 4.39 11.97 17.77
C PRO A 13 3.75 11.35 16.52
N PHE A 14 2.45 11.57 16.33
CA PHE A 14 1.70 11.18 15.13
C PHE A 14 1.57 12.36 14.17
N HIS A 15 1.97 12.17 12.92
CA HIS A 15 1.93 13.21 11.90
C HIS A 15 0.55 13.30 11.25
N VAL A 16 -0.31 14.23 11.68
CA VAL A 16 -1.65 14.40 11.09
C VAL A 16 -1.57 14.83 9.62
N VAL A 17 -0.70 15.79 9.35
CA VAL A 17 -0.38 16.30 8.01
C VAL A 17 1.14 16.45 7.93
N ALA A 18 1.74 15.88 6.90
CA ALA A 18 3.16 16.08 6.62
C ALA A 18 3.38 16.19 5.11
N TRP A 19 4.42 16.90 4.71
CA TRP A 19 4.92 16.89 3.34
C TRP A 19 6.32 16.26 3.30
N PRO A 20 6.43 14.94 3.03
CA PRO A 20 7.71 14.26 2.99
C PRO A 20 8.49 14.60 1.71
N GLU A 21 9.71 15.10 1.86
CA GLU A 21 10.67 15.30 0.77
C GLU A 21 11.69 14.17 0.78
N GLN A 22 11.52 13.21 -0.14
CA GLN A 22 12.36 12.02 -0.18
C GLN A 22 13.83 12.34 -0.45
N ASP A 23 14.10 13.26 -1.37
CA ASP A 23 15.45 13.61 -1.81
C ASP A 23 16.29 14.26 -0.70
N GLN A 24 15.62 14.95 0.21
CA GLN A 24 16.24 15.66 1.33
C GLN A 24 16.11 14.89 2.66
N GLU A 25 15.48 13.71 2.62
CA GLU A 25 15.24 12.82 3.77
C GLU A 25 14.69 13.59 4.99
N ARG A 26 13.72 14.47 4.73
CA ARG A 26 13.08 15.35 5.72
C ARG A 26 11.62 15.60 5.39
N ASN A 27 10.87 16.09 6.36
CA ASN A 27 9.52 16.62 6.13
C ASN A 27 9.62 18.14 6.00
N ALA A 28 9.18 18.70 4.87
CA ALA A 28 9.16 20.14 4.65
C ALA A 28 8.21 20.86 5.62
N PHE A 29 7.10 20.19 5.94
CA PHE A 29 6.09 20.65 6.87
C PHE A 29 5.49 19.45 7.61
N ALA A 30 5.13 19.64 8.89
CA ALA A 30 4.56 18.60 9.73
C ALA A 30 3.69 19.18 10.84
N ILE A 31 2.45 18.69 10.96
CA ILE A 31 1.56 18.92 12.11
C ILE A 31 1.51 17.62 12.92
N LYS A 32 1.95 17.69 14.18
CA LYS A 32 2.15 16.54 15.05
C LYS A 32 1.15 16.54 16.23
N ILE A 33 0.61 15.37 16.57
CA ILE A 33 -0.09 15.13 17.84
C ILE A 33 0.85 14.29 18.73
N PRO A 34 1.21 14.74 19.94
CA PRO A 34 2.15 14.02 20.79
C PRO A 34 1.60 12.67 21.25
N ALA A 35 2.49 11.70 21.47
CA ALA A 35 2.24 10.37 22.06
C ALA A 35 1.27 9.42 21.33
N LEU A 36 0.54 9.88 20.31
CA LEU A 36 -0.46 9.06 19.62
C LEU A 36 0.18 7.96 18.78
N LEU A 37 1.38 8.19 18.21
CA LEU A 37 2.03 7.20 17.36
C LEU A 37 2.60 6.02 18.16
N GLY A 38 3.21 6.27 19.33
CA GLY A 38 3.73 5.19 20.18
C GLY A 38 2.66 4.15 20.51
N ILE A 39 1.45 4.62 20.85
CA ILE A 39 0.28 3.78 21.15
C ILE A 39 -0.16 2.98 19.92
N LEU A 40 -0.24 3.61 18.75
CA LEU A 40 -0.72 2.96 17.52
C LEU A 40 0.29 1.98 16.92
N ALA A 41 1.59 2.31 16.97
CA ALA A 41 2.63 1.54 16.31
C ALA A 41 3.29 0.48 17.20
N THR A 42 3.52 0.79 18.48
CA THR A 42 4.26 -0.09 19.41
C THR A 42 3.42 -0.61 20.57
N HIS A 43 2.15 -0.18 20.65
CA HIS A 43 1.28 -0.41 21.82
C HIS A 43 1.97 -0.01 23.15
N SER A 44 2.85 1.00 23.11
CA SER A 44 3.67 1.44 24.23
C SER A 44 3.92 2.94 24.17
N LEU A 45 4.06 3.57 25.32
CA LEU A 45 4.47 4.97 25.45
C LEU A 45 5.98 5.15 25.56
N ASP A 46 6.72 4.06 25.78
CA ASP A 46 8.13 4.08 26.19
C ASP A 46 9.08 3.53 25.12
N LYS A 47 8.55 2.95 24.04
CA LYS A 47 9.35 2.39 22.94
C LYS A 47 9.60 3.45 21.86
N PRO A 48 10.85 3.63 21.40
CA PRO A 48 11.15 4.49 20.26
C PRO A 48 10.60 3.87 18.97
N VAL A 49 10.22 4.72 18.03
CA VAL A 49 9.77 4.29 16.70
C VAL A 49 10.94 4.47 15.72
N PRO A 50 11.46 3.39 15.10
CA PRO A 50 12.60 3.50 14.19
C PRO A 50 12.23 4.33 12.96
N GLY A 51 13.10 5.28 12.61
CA GLY A 51 12.96 6.10 11.42
C GLY A 51 13.45 5.38 10.15
N LEU A 52 13.10 5.93 8.99
CA LEU A 52 13.51 5.41 7.68
C LEU A 52 15.04 5.31 7.52
N LYS A 53 15.82 6.21 8.13
CA LYS A 53 17.29 6.16 8.06
C LYS A 53 17.87 4.93 8.76
N ASN A 54 17.25 4.47 9.84
CA ASN A 54 17.67 3.24 10.50
C ASN A 54 17.40 2.03 9.61
N LEU A 55 16.26 2.01 8.92
CA LEU A 55 15.95 0.95 7.94
C LEU A 55 16.94 0.95 6.77
N MET A 56 17.38 2.11 6.29
CA MET A 56 18.44 2.20 5.27
C MET A 56 19.76 1.62 5.80
N ALA A 57 20.14 1.96 7.04
CA ALA A 57 21.36 1.48 7.67
C ALA A 57 21.35 -0.05 7.84
N GLU A 58 20.21 -0.65 8.21
CA GLU A 58 20.02 -2.10 8.30
C GLU A 58 20.02 -2.79 6.93
N THR A 59 19.61 -2.08 5.88
CA THR A 59 19.60 -2.60 4.51
C THR A 59 21.02 -2.75 3.94
N TYR A 60 21.96 -1.88 4.31
CA TYR A 60 23.34 -1.92 3.79
C TYR A 60 24.05 -3.28 3.97
N PRO A 61 24.14 -3.88 5.18
CA PRO A 61 24.78 -5.19 5.34
C PRO A 61 24.03 -6.29 4.58
N ARG A 62 22.70 -6.22 4.46
CA ARG A 62 21.91 -7.18 3.67
C ARG A 62 22.23 -7.09 2.18
N LEU A 63 22.47 -5.90 1.64
CA LEU A 63 22.94 -5.71 0.25
C LEU A 63 24.33 -6.31 0.04
N GLN A 64 25.24 -6.19 1.03
CA GLN A 64 26.57 -6.80 0.94
C GLN A 64 26.49 -8.33 0.96
N ARG A 65 25.72 -8.92 1.88
CA ARG A 65 25.48 -10.37 1.93
C ARG A 65 24.78 -10.88 0.67
N GLY A 66 23.76 -10.16 0.20
CA GLY A 66 23.02 -10.48 -1.01
C GLY A 66 23.89 -10.46 -2.26
N ARG A 67 24.84 -9.51 -2.37
CA ARG A 67 25.85 -9.51 -3.44
C ARG A 67 26.69 -10.78 -3.44
N MET A 68 27.16 -11.22 -2.27
CA MET A 68 27.92 -12.47 -2.14
C MET A 68 27.07 -13.68 -2.54
N ALA A 69 25.82 -13.74 -2.09
CA ALA A 69 24.87 -14.78 -2.47
C ALA A 69 24.65 -14.83 -3.99
N TRP A 70 24.54 -13.67 -4.64
CA TRP A 70 24.38 -13.56 -6.09
C TRP A 70 25.60 -14.09 -6.86
N LEU A 71 26.82 -13.76 -6.40
CA LEU A 71 28.06 -14.25 -7.02
C LEU A 71 28.19 -15.78 -6.88
N LEU A 72 27.91 -16.31 -5.69
CA LEU A 72 27.90 -17.76 -5.45
C LEU A 72 26.84 -18.47 -6.30
N MET A 73 25.65 -17.87 -6.45
CA MET A 73 24.61 -18.38 -7.34
C MET A 73 25.09 -18.44 -8.80
N GLN A 74 25.79 -17.39 -9.26
CA GLN A 74 26.36 -17.36 -10.61
C GLN A 74 27.42 -18.46 -10.80
N GLU A 75 28.27 -18.69 -9.80
CA GLU A 75 29.28 -19.75 -9.81
C GLU A 75 28.66 -21.15 -9.87
N ILE A 76 27.61 -21.39 -9.07
CA ILE A 76 26.81 -22.63 -9.10
C ILE A 76 26.12 -22.82 -10.46
N SER A 77 25.61 -21.74 -11.06
CA SER A 77 25.01 -21.76 -12.39
C SER A 77 26.01 -22.06 -13.50
N GLN A 78 27.28 -21.70 -13.32
CA GLN A 78 28.37 -22.02 -14.26
C GLN A 78 28.90 -23.45 -14.09
N GLY A 79 28.43 -24.18 -13.08
CA GLY A 79 28.73 -25.60 -12.86
C GLY A 79 29.62 -25.91 -11.66
N ASN A 80 30.12 -24.89 -10.93
CA ASN A 80 30.87 -25.14 -9.70
C ASN A 80 29.92 -25.54 -8.56
N ARG A 81 29.85 -26.83 -8.26
CA ARG A 81 28.99 -27.40 -7.20
C ARG A 81 29.80 -28.02 -6.08
N GLU A 82 30.98 -27.49 -5.81
CA GLU A 82 31.78 -27.96 -4.69
C GLU A 82 31.02 -27.80 -3.35
N PRO A 83 31.18 -28.74 -2.39
CA PRO A 83 30.43 -28.72 -1.14
C PRO A 83 30.57 -27.41 -0.35
N HIS A 84 31.75 -26.80 -0.41
CA HIS A 84 32.03 -25.55 0.31
C HIS A 84 31.28 -24.34 -0.29
N VAL A 85 31.14 -24.28 -1.63
CA VAL A 85 30.37 -23.23 -2.35
C VAL A 85 28.88 -23.37 -2.04
N LEU A 86 28.36 -24.59 -2.06
CA LEU A 86 26.95 -24.86 -1.74
C LEU A 86 26.62 -24.52 -0.29
N GLN A 87 27.53 -24.80 0.65
CA GLN A 87 27.35 -24.44 2.06
C GLN A 87 27.38 -22.92 2.25
N ALA A 88 28.36 -22.23 1.67
CA ALA A 88 28.44 -20.77 1.71
C ALA A 88 27.19 -20.11 1.10
N PHE A 89 26.65 -20.67 0.02
CA PHE A 89 25.40 -20.18 -0.58
C PHE A 89 24.19 -20.37 0.34
N ARG A 90 24.03 -21.54 0.97
CA ARG A 90 22.92 -21.81 1.91
C ARG A 90 22.89 -20.85 3.09
N GLU A 91 24.05 -20.41 3.57
CA GLU A 91 24.14 -19.43 4.67
C GLU A 91 23.65 -18.04 4.25
N LEU A 92 23.76 -17.70 2.96
CA LEU A 92 23.45 -16.37 2.42
C LEU A 92 22.18 -16.32 1.56
N GLU A 93 21.54 -17.47 1.31
CA GLU A 93 20.34 -17.61 0.47
C GLU A 93 19.22 -16.65 0.90
N GLY A 94 19.09 -16.40 2.21
CA GLY A 94 18.09 -15.50 2.79
C GLY A 94 18.18 -14.03 2.37
N ASP A 95 19.31 -13.56 1.84
CA ASP A 95 19.45 -12.19 1.31
C ASP A 95 19.65 -12.14 -0.21
N LEU A 96 19.47 -13.26 -0.91
CA LEU A 96 19.60 -13.28 -2.37
C LEU A 96 18.69 -12.22 -3.02
N GLY A 97 17.51 -11.96 -2.47
CA GLY A 97 16.61 -10.91 -2.93
C GLY A 97 17.22 -9.50 -2.90
N TYR A 98 18.07 -9.20 -1.91
CA TYR A 98 18.82 -7.93 -1.85
C TYR A 98 19.95 -7.89 -2.88
N GLY A 99 20.58 -9.04 -3.15
CA GLY A 99 21.55 -9.18 -4.24
C GLY A 99 20.90 -8.94 -5.60
N MET A 100 19.70 -9.49 -5.81
CA MET A 100 18.87 -9.17 -6.96
C MET A 100 18.63 -7.67 -6.99
N LEU A 101 18.07 -7.05 -5.94
CA LEU A 101 17.74 -5.62 -5.91
C LEU A 101 18.92 -4.74 -6.35
N LEU A 102 20.13 -5.06 -5.87
CA LEU A 102 21.35 -4.37 -6.23
C LEU A 102 21.69 -4.49 -7.72
N SER A 103 21.34 -5.59 -8.39
CA SER A 103 21.65 -5.85 -9.81
C SER A 103 20.98 -4.87 -10.76
N ARG A 104 19.88 -4.25 -10.32
CA ARG A 104 19.23 -3.15 -11.05
C ARG A 104 20.14 -1.92 -11.17
N TYR A 105 20.99 -1.67 -10.19
CA TYR A 105 21.83 -0.48 -10.09
C TYR A 105 23.31 -0.76 -10.42
N ALA A 106 23.76 -2.00 -10.18
CA ALA A 106 25.12 -2.45 -10.43
C ALA A 106 25.13 -3.63 -11.42
N PRO A 107 25.38 -3.37 -12.72
CA PRO A 107 25.46 -4.45 -13.70
C PRO A 107 26.69 -5.35 -13.51
N ASP A 108 27.79 -4.82 -12.96
CA ASP A 108 28.95 -5.61 -12.52
C ASP A 108 28.95 -5.79 -11.00
N MET A 109 28.63 -7.00 -10.55
CA MET A 109 28.62 -7.38 -9.14
C MET A 109 30.00 -7.65 -8.57
N ASN A 110 31.06 -7.72 -9.38
CA ASN A 110 32.42 -7.89 -8.88
C ASN A 110 33.01 -6.55 -8.40
N HIS A 111 32.54 -5.43 -8.95
CA HIS A 111 33.06 -4.09 -8.63
C HIS A 111 31.92 -3.10 -8.35
N VAL A 112 31.21 -3.33 -7.25
CA VAL A 112 30.12 -2.42 -6.82
C VAL A 112 30.69 -1.21 -6.09
N THR A 113 30.38 -0.02 -6.61
CA THR A 113 30.79 1.26 -6.02
C THR A 113 29.92 1.67 -4.83
N ALA A 114 30.44 2.51 -3.94
CA ALA A 114 29.67 3.06 -2.81
C ALA A 114 28.40 3.81 -3.27
N ALA A 115 28.48 4.53 -4.40
CA ALA A 115 27.34 5.25 -4.98
C ALA A 115 26.21 4.29 -5.41
N GLN A 116 26.55 3.12 -5.95
CA GLN A 116 25.55 2.10 -6.34
C GLN A 116 24.87 1.48 -5.13
N TYR A 117 25.62 1.20 -4.06
CA TYR A 117 25.01 0.77 -2.79
C TYR A 117 24.07 1.83 -2.24
N GLN A 118 24.44 3.11 -2.29
CA GLN A 118 23.58 4.19 -1.83
C GLN A 118 22.30 4.32 -2.68
N ALA A 119 22.41 4.18 -4.00
CA ALA A 119 21.26 4.16 -4.89
C ALA A 119 20.32 2.97 -4.59
N ALA A 120 20.88 1.78 -4.34
CA ALA A 120 20.11 0.60 -3.98
C ALA A 120 19.42 0.73 -2.61
N MET A 121 20.10 1.30 -1.60
CA MET A 121 19.49 1.59 -0.29
C MET A 121 18.31 2.54 -0.40
N ARG A 122 18.44 3.61 -1.19
CA ARG A 122 17.32 4.55 -1.45
C ARG A 122 16.20 3.87 -2.22
N GLY A 123 16.53 3.04 -3.20
CA GLY A 123 15.58 2.27 -4.00
C GLY A 123 14.87 1.16 -3.23
N ALA A 124 15.42 0.71 -2.10
CA ALA A 124 14.81 -0.29 -1.22
C ALA A 124 13.60 0.25 -0.44
N ILE A 125 13.43 1.57 -0.38
CA ILE A 125 12.34 2.23 0.35
C ILE A 125 11.32 2.79 -0.66
N PRO A 126 10.01 2.50 -0.49
CA PRO A 126 8.99 3.05 -1.37
C PRO A 126 8.88 4.57 -1.19
N GLN A 127 8.29 5.25 -2.17
CA GLN A 127 8.06 6.69 -2.03
C GLN A 127 7.14 6.97 -0.84
N VAL A 128 7.65 7.77 0.10
CA VAL A 128 6.99 7.97 1.40
C VAL A 128 5.72 8.81 1.26
N ALA A 129 5.71 9.81 0.39
CA ALA A 129 4.57 10.74 0.27
C ALA A 129 3.26 10.05 -0.18
N PRO A 130 3.23 9.24 -1.26
CA PRO A 130 2.02 8.50 -1.64
C PRO A 130 1.51 7.58 -0.52
N VAL A 131 2.41 6.83 0.14
CA VAL A 131 2.02 5.92 1.23
C VAL A 131 1.46 6.70 2.43
N PHE A 132 2.09 7.83 2.77
CA PHE A 132 1.64 8.71 3.85
C PHE A 132 0.22 9.22 3.60
N TRP A 133 -0.05 9.79 2.42
CA TRP A 133 -1.35 10.39 2.12
C TRP A 133 -2.46 9.34 1.96
N SER A 134 -2.17 8.18 1.35
CA SER A 134 -3.16 7.10 1.25
C SER A 134 -3.61 6.60 2.62
N PHE A 135 -2.68 6.47 3.59
CA PHE A 135 -3.04 6.16 4.98
C PHE A 135 -3.98 7.21 5.59
N ARG A 136 -3.72 8.51 5.37
CA ARG A 136 -4.57 9.59 5.92
C ARG A 136 -5.95 9.64 5.29
N ILE A 137 -6.05 9.41 3.99
CA ILE A 137 -7.33 9.31 3.29
C ILE A 137 -8.13 8.14 3.88
N MET A 138 -7.51 6.97 4.03
CA MET A 138 -8.15 5.78 4.61
C MET A 138 -8.66 6.05 6.04
N VAL A 139 -7.81 6.56 6.93
CA VAL A 139 -8.18 6.85 8.33
C VAL A 139 -9.24 7.96 8.40
N GLY A 140 -9.13 8.99 7.55
CA GLY A 140 -10.10 10.08 7.46
C GLY A 140 -11.49 9.58 7.04
N CYS A 141 -11.56 8.81 5.94
CA CYS A 141 -12.81 8.21 5.47
C CYS A 141 -13.39 7.24 6.51
N GLY A 142 -12.57 6.39 7.13
CA GLY A 142 -13.01 5.45 8.18
C GLY A 142 -13.57 6.15 9.42
N SER A 143 -12.90 7.23 9.87
CA SER A 143 -13.35 8.02 11.01
C SER A 143 -14.67 8.76 10.72
N LEU A 144 -14.82 9.29 9.50
CA LEU A 144 -16.07 9.92 9.05
C LEU A 144 -17.21 8.91 8.99
N LEU A 145 -16.97 7.70 8.45
CA LEU A 145 -17.96 6.63 8.41
C LEU A 145 -18.40 6.19 9.81
N LEU A 146 -17.45 6.05 10.73
CA LEU A 146 -17.74 5.75 12.14
C LEU A 146 -18.63 6.82 12.76
N LEU A 147 -18.34 8.10 12.51
CA LEU A 147 -19.13 9.22 13.01
C LEU A 147 -20.55 9.24 12.42
N VAL A 148 -20.70 9.00 11.11
CA VAL A 148 -22.02 8.89 10.46
C VAL A 148 -22.82 7.73 11.06
N MET A 149 -22.18 6.57 11.26
CA MET A 149 -22.81 5.39 11.84
C MET A 149 -23.22 5.62 13.29
N LEU A 150 -22.39 6.27 14.10
CA LEU A 150 -22.71 6.62 15.49
C LEU A 150 -23.89 7.59 15.58
N ILE A 151 -23.92 8.63 14.73
CA ILE A 151 -25.06 9.56 14.67
C ILE A 151 -26.33 8.81 14.29
N ALA A 152 -26.27 7.97 13.25
CA ALA A 152 -27.40 7.16 12.81
C ALA A 152 -27.88 6.21 13.93
N LEU A 153 -26.97 5.55 14.65
CA LEU A 153 -27.29 4.67 15.76
C LEU A 153 -27.99 5.42 16.91
N VAL A 154 -27.45 6.57 17.32
CA VAL A 154 -28.05 7.40 18.38
C VAL A 154 -29.45 7.86 17.99
N GLN A 155 -29.67 8.22 16.73
CA GLN A 155 -30.99 8.61 16.21
C GLN A 155 -31.99 7.45 16.23
N THR A 156 -31.54 6.25 15.85
CA THR A 156 -32.35 5.02 15.90
C THR A 156 -32.71 4.66 17.34
N LEU A 157 -31.78 4.72 18.28
CA LEU A 157 -32.03 4.46 19.70
C LEU A 157 -32.99 5.49 20.32
N ARG A 158 -33.00 6.73 19.82
CA ARG A 158 -33.94 7.79 20.24
C ARG A 158 -35.30 7.71 19.54
N GLY A 159 -35.50 6.76 18.62
CA GLY A 159 -36.74 6.62 17.85
C GLY A 159 -37.02 7.77 16.87
N LYS A 160 -36.01 8.58 16.52
CA LYS A 160 -36.13 9.79 15.67
C LYS A 160 -35.36 9.62 14.36
N ILE A 161 -35.77 8.65 13.56
CA ILE A 161 -35.02 8.22 12.35
C ILE A 161 -35.21 9.22 11.19
N ASP A 162 -36.42 9.74 11.01
CA ASP A 162 -36.85 10.52 9.84
C ASP A 162 -36.89 12.04 10.09
N GLN A 163 -36.81 12.47 11.34
CA GLN A 163 -37.00 13.88 11.72
C GLN A 163 -35.86 14.80 11.25
N HIS A 164 -34.64 14.28 11.10
CA HIS A 164 -33.46 15.08 10.82
C HIS A 164 -32.92 14.84 9.40
N ARG A 165 -33.39 15.66 8.44
CA ARG A 165 -33.01 15.59 7.02
C ARG A 165 -31.50 15.71 6.75
N TRP A 166 -30.74 16.34 7.64
CA TRP A 166 -29.28 16.46 7.49
C TRP A 166 -28.57 15.11 7.70
N VAL A 167 -29.06 14.28 8.62
CA VAL A 167 -28.50 12.93 8.87
C VAL A 167 -28.76 12.02 7.68
N LEU A 168 -29.97 12.07 7.10
CA LEU A 168 -30.31 11.33 5.88
C LEU A 168 -29.44 11.77 4.69
N LYS A 169 -29.19 13.07 4.54
CA LYS A 169 -28.26 13.58 3.54
C LYS A 169 -26.84 13.08 3.80
N MET A 170 -26.33 13.15 5.03
CA MET A 170 -25.01 12.64 5.36
C MET A 170 -24.84 11.15 5.04
N ALA A 171 -25.84 10.33 5.35
CA ALA A 171 -25.82 8.90 5.00
C ALA A 171 -25.72 8.70 3.48
N LEU A 172 -26.51 9.46 2.70
CA LEU A 172 -26.45 9.41 1.24
C LEU A 172 -25.08 9.86 0.68
N TRP A 173 -24.53 10.96 1.19
CA TRP A 173 -23.22 11.47 0.75
C TRP A 173 -22.05 10.61 1.24
N SER A 174 -22.27 9.78 2.26
CA SER A 174 -21.25 8.85 2.76
C SER A 174 -21.09 7.60 1.89
N LEU A 175 -22.01 7.34 0.95
CA LEU A 175 -21.96 6.18 0.07
C LEU A 175 -20.60 5.98 -0.61
N PRO A 176 -19.94 6.95 -1.26
CA PRO A 176 -18.63 6.70 -1.89
C PRO A 176 -17.45 6.51 -0.92
N LEU A 177 -17.59 6.87 0.37
CA LEU A 177 -16.46 6.87 1.31
C LEU A 177 -15.84 5.48 1.58
N PRO A 178 -16.61 4.39 1.71
CA PRO A 178 -16.04 3.04 1.90
C PRO A 178 -15.18 2.62 0.71
N TRP A 179 -15.61 2.90 -0.52
CA TRP A 179 -14.83 2.61 -1.72
C TRP A 179 -13.50 3.36 -1.71
N ILE A 180 -13.52 4.66 -1.44
CA ILE A 180 -12.28 5.46 -1.35
C ILE A 180 -11.35 4.94 -0.25
N ALA A 181 -11.89 4.57 0.92
CA ALA A 181 -11.11 4.04 2.02
C ALA A 181 -10.45 2.70 1.68
N ILE A 182 -11.18 1.80 1.00
CA ILE A 182 -10.69 0.49 0.58
C ILE A 182 -9.58 0.63 -0.47
N GLU A 183 -9.79 1.45 -1.50
CA GLU A 183 -8.78 1.69 -2.54
C GLU A 183 -7.50 2.34 -1.96
N ALA A 184 -7.66 3.32 -1.06
CA ALA A 184 -6.52 3.94 -0.38
C ALA A 184 -5.77 2.95 0.54
N GLY A 185 -6.50 2.06 1.22
CA GLY A 185 -5.94 0.99 2.04
C GLY A 185 -5.12 -0.01 1.20
N TRP A 186 -5.70 -0.51 0.11
CA TRP A 186 -5.02 -1.40 -0.83
C TRP A 186 -3.78 -0.75 -1.45
N PHE A 187 -3.90 0.51 -1.88
CA PHE A 187 -2.76 1.26 -2.40
C PHE A 187 -1.66 1.37 -1.34
N MET A 188 -2.00 1.70 -0.09
CA MET A 188 -1.03 1.79 0.99
C MET A 188 -0.28 0.46 1.21
N THR A 189 -1.00 -0.66 1.24
CA THR A 189 -0.39 -1.98 1.50
C THR A 189 0.45 -2.47 0.32
N GLU A 190 -0.04 -2.32 -0.92
CA GLU A 190 0.67 -2.79 -2.11
C GLU A 190 1.84 -1.88 -2.48
N PHE A 191 1.62 -0.58 -2.50
CA PHE A 191 2.69 0.38 -2.80
C PHE A 191 3.70 0.46 -1.65
N GLY A 192 3.27 0.27 -0.40
CA GLY A 192 4.15 0.23 0.77
C GLY A 192 5.12 -0.97 0.78
N ARG A 193 4.81 -2.02 0.01
CA ARG A 193 5.68 -3.20 -0.15
C ARG A 193 6.70 -3.04 -1.28
N GLN A 194 6.54 -2.07 -2.17
CA GLN A 194 7.54 -1.78 -3.20
C GLN A 194 8.90 -1.51 -2.54
N PRO A 195 10.01 -2.04 -3.07
CA PRO A 195 10.17 -2.67 -4.39
C PRO A 195 10.00 -4.20 -4.43
N TRP A 196 9.38 -4.81 -3.43
CA TRP A 196 9.27 -6.27 -3.30
C TRP A 196 7.95 -6.81 -3.85
N ALA A 197 8.02 -7.82 -4.72
CA ALA A 197 6.86 -8.65 -5.10
C ALA A 197 6.60 -9.72 -4.02
N ILE A 198 7.67 -10.31 -3.51
CA ILE A 198 7.67 -11.15 -2.29
C ILE A 198 8.68 -10.51 -1.36
N GLN A 199 8.24 -10.15 -0.15
CA GLN A 199 9.05 -9.41 0.82
C GLN A 199 10.41 -10.09 1.02
N ASP A 200 11.49 -9.30 0.90
CA ASP A 200 12.91 -9.68 1.06
C ASP A 200 13.45 -10.77 0.10
N ILE A 201 12.58 -11.39 -0.70
CA ILE A 201 12.92 -12.54 -1.54
C ILE A 201 13.00 -12.14 -3.01
N LEU A 202 11.93 -11.54 -3.55
CA LEU A 202 11.82 -11.29 -4.99
C LEU A 202 11.44 -9.84 -5.27
N PRO A 203 12.33 -9.05 -5.89
CA PRO A 203 12.01 -7.70 -6.34
C PRO A 203 10.99 -7.67 -7.50
N THR A 204 10.19 -6.60 -7.57
CA THR A 204 9.13 -6.43 -8.58
C THR A 204 9.67 -6.36 -10.01
N TYR A 205 10.83 -5.74 -10.22
CA TYR A 205 11.41 -5.64 -11.56
C TYR A 205 11.98 -6.97 -12.06
N SER A 206 12.20 -7.98 -11.22
CA SER A 206 12.56 -9.33 -11.68
C SER A 206 11.35 -10.25 -11.88
N ALA A 207 10.17 -9.84 -11.40
CA ALA A 207 8.96 -10.66 -11.39
C ALA A 207 8.07 -10.48 -12.63
N HIS A 208 8.48 -9.69 -13.63
CA HIS A 208 7.69 -9.42 -14.83
C HIS A 208 8.14 -10.27 -16.02
N SER A 209 7.18 -10.60 -16.89
CA SER A 209 7.45 -11.31 -18.15
C SER A 209 8.14 -10.40 -19.17
N ALA A 210 9.03 -10.97 -19.98
CA ALA A 210 9.71 -10.28 -21.07
C ALA A 210 8.78 -10.05 -22.28
N LEU A 211 7.83 -9.14 -22.15
CA LEU A 211 6.89 -8.73 -23.19
C LEU A 211 7.30 -7.39 -23.81
N THR A 212 6.91 -7.17 -25.07
CA THR A 212 7.12 -5.88 -25.73
C THR A 212 6.15 -4.83 -25.19
N THR A 213 6.60 -3.57 -25.15
CA THR A 213 5.78 -2.43 -24.68
C THR A 213 4.46 -2.31 -25.47
N GLY A 214 4.47 -2.66 -26.76
CA GLY A 214 3.28 -2.62 -27.62
C GLY A 214 2.20 -3.64 -27.23
N GLN A 215 2.59 -4.89 -26.92
CA GLN A 215 1.65 -5.92 -26.48
C GLN A 215 1.04 -5.57 -25.12
N LEU A 216 1.86 -5.06 -24.20
CA LEU A 216 1.41 -4.60 -22.89
C LEU A 216 0.40 -3.45 -23.03
N ALA A 217 0.74 -2.41 -23.81
CA ALA A 217 -0.15 -1.27 -24.01
C ALA A 217 -1.46 -1.66 -24.67
N PHE A 218 -1.43 -2.52 -25.70
CA PHE A 218 -2.64 -3.00 -26.38
C PHE A 218 -3.56 -3.75 -25.43
N SER A 219 -3.03 -4.72 -24.67
CA SER A 219 -3.83 -5.49 -23.71
C SER A 219 -4.40 -4.61 -22.59
N LEU A 220 -3.61 -3.65 -22.08
CA LEU A 220 -4.04 -2.72 -21.05
C LEU A 220 -5.18 -1.82 -21.55
N ILE A 221 -5.04 -1.24 -22.74
CA ILE A 221 -6.09 -0.39 -23.34
C ILE A 221 -7.37 -1.19 -23.55
N MET A 222 -7.26 -2.43 -24.03
CA MET A 222 -8.42 -3.31 -24.22
C MET A 222 -9.14 -3.59 -22.90
N ILE A 223 -8.41 -3.98 -21.85
CA ILE A 223 -8.98 -4.29 -20.54
C ILE A 223 -9.60 -3.04 -19.92
N VAL A 224 -8.89 -1.91 -19.91
CA VAL A 224 -9.37 -0.63 -19.35
C VAL A 224 -10.62 -0.16 -20.11
N GLY A 225 -10.60 -0.22 -21.44
CA GLY A 225 -11.76 0.16 -22.27
C GLY A 225 -12.98 -0.69 -21.98
N LEU A 226 -12.81 -2.02 -21.89
CA LEU A 226 -13.90 -2.94 -21.59
C LEU A 226 -14.44 -2.74 -20.17
N TYR A 227 -13.57 -2.60 -19.17
CA TYR A 227 -13.97 -2.36 -17.78
C TYR A 227 -14.69 -1.03 -17.62
N THR A 228 -14.27 0.00 -18.37
CA THR A 228 -14.96 1.31 -18.39
C THR A 228 -16.36 1.17 -18.97
N LEU A 229 -16.52 0.43 -20.07
CA LEU A 229 -17.84 0.18 -20.66
C LEU A 229 -18.77 -0.55 -19.69
N PHE A 230 -18.28 -1.60 -19.02
CA PHE A 230 -19.05 -2.35 -18.04
C PHE A 230 -19.39 -1.50 -16.81
N LEU A 231 -18.46 -0.67 -16.32
CA LEU A 231 -18.72 0.24 -15.22
C LEU A 231 -19.83 1.24 -15.56
N ILE A 232 -19.83 1.82 -16.77
CA ILE A 232 -20.90 2.73 -17.21
C ILE A 232 -22.26 2.01 -17.25
N ALA A 233 -22.30 0.80 -17.80
CA ALA A 233 -23.52 0.01 -17.87
C ALA A 233 -24.03 -0.37 -16.47
N GLU A 234 -23.14 -0.81 -15.58
CA GLU A 234 -23.46 -1.18 -14.20
C GLU A 234 -23.99 0.01 -13.40
N VAL A 235 -23.29 1.15 -13.44
CA VAL A 235 -23.73 2.38 -12.75
C VAL A 235 -25.08 2.85 -13.29
N TYR A 236 -25.30 2.78 -14.61
CA TYR A 236 -26.58 3.10 -15.22
C TYR A 236 -27.71 2.20 -14.70
N LEU A 237 -27.50 0.88 -14.69
CA LEU A 237 -28.50 -0.07 -14.20
C LEU A 237 -28.75 0.11 -12.69
N MET A 238 -27.69 0.27 -11.90
CA MET A 238 -27.79 0.52 -10.45
C MET A 238 -28.60 1.78 -10.17
N GLN A 239 -28.35 2.89 -10.88
CA GLN A 239 -29.14 4.11 -10.75
C GLN A 239 -30.59 3.93 -11.21
N LYS A 240 -30.82 3.24 -12.33
CA LYS A 240 -32.17 2.98 -12.86
C LYS A 240 -33.01 2.20 -11.84
N TYR A 241 -32.50 1.08 -11.33
CA TYR A 241 -33.24 0.23 -10.39
C TYR A 241 -33.31 0.81 -8.98
N ALA A 242 -32.25 1.49 -8.50
CA ALA A 242 -32.30 2.18 -7.21
C ALA A 242 -33.36 3.30 -7.18
N ARG A 243 -33.61 3.98 -8.31
CA ARG A 243 -34.67 5.00 -8.42
C ARG A 243 -36.08 4.41 -8.53
N LEU A 244 -36.22 3.24 -9.16
CA LEU A 244 -37.50 2.53 -9.25
C LEU A 244 -37.93 1.93 -7.90
N GLY A 245 -36.97 1.60 -7.03
CA GLY A 245 -37.25 1.06 -5.71
C GLY A 245 -38.05 -0.27 -5.77
N PRO A 246 -38.91 -0.56 -4.78
CA PRO A 246 -39.67 -1.82 -4.71
C PRO A 246 -40.63 -2.06 -5.89
N SER A 247 -41.00 -1.02 -6.63
CA SER A 247 -41.90 -1.12 -7.78
C SER A 247 -41.30 -1.93 -8.94
N ALA A 248 -39.97 -2.09 -8.99
CA ALA A 248 -39.31 -2.97 -9.95
C ALA A 248 -39.64 -4.46 -9.73
N MET A 249 -40.10 -4.85 -8.53
CA MET A 249 -40.45 -6.24 -8.19
C MET A 249 -41.95 -6.56 -8.34
N GLN A 250 -42.81 -5.55 -8.56
CA GLN A 250 -44.27 -5.74 -8.63
C GLN A 250 -44.77 -6.26 -9.99
N SER A 251 -43.93 -6.31 -11.03
CA SER A 251 -44.31 -6.89 -12.33
C SER A 251 -44.48 -8.42 -12.31
N GLU A 252 -44.14 -9.11 -11.21
CA GLU A 252 -44.22 -10.58 -11.08
C GLU A 252 -45.17 -11.09 -9.99
N GLN A 253 -45.96 -10.23 -9.32
CA GLN A 253 -47.05 -10.72 -8.48
C GLN A 253 -48.30 -10.91 -9.37
N PRO A 254 -48.70 -12.15 -9.73
CA PRO A 254 -49.96 -12.35 -10.41
C PRO A 254 -51.05 -11.82 -9.49
N THR A 255 -51.84 -10.88 -10.02
CA THR A 255 -53.10 -10.43 -9.46
C THR A 255 -53.86 -11.65 -8.96
N GLN A 256 -53.88 -11.87 -7.65
CA GLN A 256 -54.79 -12.85 -7.06
C GLN A 256 -56.19 -12.32 -7.39
N GLN A 257 -56.79 -12.90 -8.43
CA GLN A 257 -58.18 -12.71 -8.78
C GLN A 257 -59.00 -13.12 -7.55
N GLN A 258 -59.58 -12.13 -6.87
CA GLN A 258 -60.68 -12.35 -5.96
C GLN A 258 -61.87 -12.80 -6.80
N GLY A 259 -62.25 -14.06 -6.63
CA GLY A 259 -63.56 -14.58 -7.02
C GLY A 259 -64.61 -14.33 -5.95
#